data_AF-A0A1Y3V9A3-F1
#
_entry.id   AF-A0A1Y3V9A3-F1
#
_cell.length_a   1.000
_cell.length_b   1.000
_cell.length_c   1.000
_cell.angle_alpha   90.00
_cell.angle_beta   90.00
_cell.angle_gamma   90.00
#
_symmetry.space_group_name_H-M   'P 1'
#
loop_
_entity.id
_entity.type
_entity.pdbx_description
1 polymer ?
#
loop_
_entity_poly.entity_id
_entity_poly.type
_entity_poly.pdbx_seq_one_letter_code
_entity_poly.pdbx_strand_id
1 'polypeptide(L)'
;MDKDSIGYIHVFTWEQFQRALVYTKKYYGMDAPYFYRTLDAELEGENQPVTIHCRLMFEDFCDRLLFADKSTSKYMEQIPHEEVPIIWTLMFVEWGLWCEWLKDQDSDYTLGDYYADNLNNYYQDHMREELLETYLFCKQIPIRPQRTNEIILTINKTSKEYSRKLVLPNFENWVLRGALLQYCESHLEDIHSVEEAQKALDKYHAKGRKADEIIDRIIYGTYTMFKDAAKDTRTASTGLCRIIQNYLVYLELIASDSDAALDIQNIAGRIKYLLKQGKEPRFSPYLLRGEEARKALRGSGQSTFEDMMR
;
A
#
# COMPACT_ATOMS: atom_id res chain seq x y z
N MET A 1 8.23 5.32 -3.20
CA MET A 1 9.02 5.29 -4.44
C MET A 1 9.38 6.72 -4.80
N ASP A 2 10.66 7.04 -4.77
CA ASP A 2 11.15 8.42 -4.85
C ASP A 2 11.39 8.83 -6.31
N LYS A 3 10.98 10.06 -6.67
CA LYS A 3 10.94 10.58 -8.05
C LYS A 3 12.33 10.71 -8.69
N ASP A 4 13.38 10.70 -7.86
CA ASP A 4 14.78 10.92 -8.25
C ASP A 4 15.62 9.64 -8.31
N SER A 5 15.02 8.46 -8.17
CA SER A 5 15.74 7.18 -8.35
C SER A 5 15.97 6.91 -9.84
N ILE A 6 17.15 7.31 -10.34
CA ILE A 6 17.63 6.94 -11.68
C ILE A 6 17.77 5.42 -11.71
N GLY A 7 16.75 4.73 -12.23
CA GLY A 7 16.75 3.28 -12.38
C GLY A 7 17.73 2.85 -13.47
N TYR A 8 18.48 1.79 -13.20
CA TYR A 8 19.31 1.13 -14.20
C TYR A 8 18.43 0.54 -15.30
N ILE A 9 18.88 0.73 -16.54
CA ILE A 9 18.15 0.31 -17.74
C ILE A 9 18.50 -1.16 -18.03
N HIS A 10 17.47 -1.98 -18.16
CA HIS A 10 17.59 -3.38 -18.57
C HIS A 10 16.82 -3.60 -19.87
N VAL A 11 17.51 -4.15 -20.87
CA VAL A 11 16.91 -4.44 -22.19
C VAL A 11 16.73 -5.94 -22.33
N PHE A 12 15.47 -6.36 -22.43
CA PHE A 12 15.08 -7.75 -22.63
C PHE A 12 14.65 -7.97 -24.08
N THR A 13 15.03 -9.10 -24.66
CA THR A 13 14.45 -9.50 -25.95
C THR A 13 12.97 -9.79 -25.78
N TRP A 14 12.22 -9.74 -26.88
CA TRP A 14 10.80 -10.08 -26.87
C TRP A 14 10.54 -11.50 -26.33
N GLU A 15 11.40 -12.47 -26.67
CA GLU A 15 11.31 -13.83 -26.15
C GLU A 15 11.52 -13.89 -24.62
N GLN A 16 12.50 -13.13 -24.10
CA GLN A 16 12.74 -13.05 -22.65
C GLN A 16 11.55 -12.42 -21.92
N PHE A 17 10.97 -11.36 -22.50
CA PHE A 17 9.75 -10.74 -21.99
C PHE A 17 8.58 -11.72 -21.98
N GLN A 18 8.32 -12.44 -23.08
CA GLN A 18 7.27 -13.45 -23.15
C GLN A 18 7.44 -14.54 -22.09
N ARG A 19 8.67 -14.99 -21.86
CA ARG A 19 8.98 -15.96 -20.81
C ARG A 19 8.72 -15.39 -19.42
N ALA A 20 9.13 -14.16 -19.13
CA ALA A 20 8.83 -13.51 -17.84
C ALA A 20 7.32 -13.31 -17.65
N LEU A 21 6.61 -12.89 -18.70
CA LEU A 21 5.17 -12.64 -18.69
C LEU A 21 4.35 -13.87 -18.29
N VAL A 22 4.77 -15.06 -18.69
CA VAL A 22 4.14 -16.33 -18.25
C VAL A 22 4.18 -16.46 -16.73
N TYR A 23 5.30 -16.09 -16.10
CA TYR A 23 5.49 -16.21 -14.66
C TYR A 23 4.81 -15.06 -13.91
N THR A 24 4.93 -13.81 -14.38
CA THR A 24 4.25 -12.66 -13.76
C THR A 24 2.74 -12.88 -13.74
N LYS A 25 2.16 -13.37 -14.84
CA LYS A 25 0.73 -13.68 -14.93
C LYS A 25 0.35 -14.86 -14.04
N LYS A 26 1.13 -15.95 -14.09
CA LYS A 26 0.84 -17.18 -13.32
C LYS A 26 0.92 -16.96 -11.81
N TYR A 27 1.93 -16.26 -11.31
CA TYR A 27 2.22 -16.19 -9.88
C TYR A 27 1.81 -14.86 -9.23
N TYR A 28 1.90 -13.76 -9.96
CA TYR A 28 1.57 -12.43 -9.44
C TYR A 28 0.24 -11.90 -9.97
N GLY A 29 -0.28 -12.42 -11.09
CA GLY A 29 -1.49 -11.90 -11.74
C GLY A 29 -1.23 -10.65 -12.60
N MET A 30 0.04 -10.28 -12.80
CA MET A 30 0.44 -9.15 -13.65
C MET A 30 0.56 -9.60 -15.11
N ASP A 31 -0.35 -9.12 -15.96
CA ASP A 31 -0.33 -9.30 -17.41
C ASP A 31 0.40 -8.15 -18.13
N ALA A 32 0.47 -8.21 -19.46
CA ALA A 32 1.30 -7.32 -20.26
C ALA A 32 1.07 -5.81 -19.98
N PRO A 33 -0.18 -5.33 -19.80
CA PRO A 33 -0.44 -3.90 -19.54
C PRO A 33 0.20 -3.35 -18.26
N TYR A 34 0.56 -4.20 -17.30
CA TYR A 34 1.30 -3.75 -16.10
C TYR A 34 2.68 -3.17 -16.43
N PHE A 35 3.27 -3.54 -17.57
CA PHE A 35 4.64 -3.19 -17.92
C PHE A 35 4.74 -2.02 -18.90
N TYR A 36 3.59 -1.54 -19.38
CA TYR A 36 3.50 -0.39 -20.26
C TYR A 36 2.84 0.78 -19.52
N ARG A 37 3.35 1.99 -19.77
CA ARG A 37 2.78 3.22 -19.20
C ARG A 37 1.52 3.66 -19.94
N THR A 38 1.47 3.41 -21.25
CA THR A 38 0.37 3.82 -22.13
C THR A 38 0.02 2.72 -23.12
N LEU A 39 -1.21 2.77 -23.65
CA LEU A 39 -1.69 1.84 -24.68
C LEU A 39 -0.85 1.90 -25.97
N ASP A 40 -0.38 3.09 -26.34
CA ASP A 40 0.46 3.28 -27.53
C ASP A 40 1.83 2.60 -27.35
N ALA A 41 2.41 2.65 -26.15
CA ALA A 41 3.66 1.96 -25.85
C ALA A 41 3.51 0.42 -25.86
N GLU A 42 2.31 -0.10 -25.54
CA GLU A 42 1.99 -1.52 -25.66
C GLU A 42 1.95 -1.97 -27.13
N LEU A 43 1.32 -1.18 -28.00
CA LEU A 43 1.19 -1.47 -29.44
C LEU A 43 2.51 -1.28 -30.21
N GLU A 44 3.30 -0.27 -29.86
CA GLU A 44 4.62 -0.03 -30.48
C GLU A 44 5.67 -1.08 -30.07
N GLY A 45 5.46 -1.74 -28.93
CA GLY A 45 6.40 -2.70 -28.32
C GLY A 45 6.28 -4.15 -28.81
N GLU A 46 5.27 -4.50 -29.61
CA GLU A 46 5.09 -5.88 -30.06
C GLU A 46 6.27 -6.35 -30.93
N ASN A 47 6.88 -7.49 -30.55
CA ASN A 47 8.07 -8.05 -31.18
C ASN A 47 9.34 -7.16 -31.12
N GLN A 48 9.33 -6.10 -30.31
CA GLN A 48 10.50 -5.26 -30.03
C GLN A 48 11.14 -5.65 -28.70
N PRO A 49 12.45 -5.32 -28.49
CA PRO A 49 13.05 -5.41 -27.17
C PRO A 49 12.30 -4.55 -26.15
N VAL A 50 12.03 -5.11 -24.98
CA VAL A 50 11.36 -4.42 -23.88
C VAL A 50 12.40 -3.83 -22.95
N THR A 51 12.26 -2.54 -22.66
CA THR A 51 13.14 -1.82 -21.73
C THR A 51 12.42 -1.61 -20.40
N ILE A 52 13.05 -2.04 -19.31
CA ILE A 52 12.57 -1.78 -17.94
C ILE A 52 13.60 -1.01 -17.14
N HIS A 53 13.14 -0.35 -16.08
CA HIS A 53 13.99 0.38 -15.14
C HIS A 53 13.89 -0.24 -13.75
N CYS A 54 15.02 -0.65 -13.19
CA CYS A 54 15.12 -1.24 -11.85
C CYS A 54 16.12 -0.49 -10.98
N ARG A 55 16.00 -0.58 -9.65
CA ARG A 55 16.93 0.08 -8.71
C ARG A 55 18.37 -0.44 -8.77
N LEU A 56 18.59 -1.66 -9.27
CA LEU A 56 19.91 -2.29 -9.34
C LEU A 56 20.24 -2.80 -10.74
N MET A 57 21.55 -2.93 -11.00
CA MET A 57 22.08 -3.73 -12.11
C MET A 57 21.79 -5.21 -11.88
N PHE A 58 21.82 -6.01 -12.95
CA PHE A 58 21.39 -7.42 -12.91
C PHE A 58 22.25 -8.24 -11.95
N GLU A 59 23.57 -8.03 -11.99
CA GLU A 59 24.53 -8.70 -11.12
C GLU A 59 24.29 -8.34 -9.65
N ASP A 60 24.18 -7.05 -9.33
CA ASP A 60 23.91 -6.58 -7.97
C ASP A 60 22.55 -7.06 -7.44
N PHE A 61 21.54 -7.13 -8.32
CA PHE A 61 20.24 -7.69 -8.01
C PHE A 61 20.35 -9.17 -7.61
N CYS A 62 21.06 -9.97 -8.41
CA CYS A 62 21.29 -11.38 -8.11
C CYS A 62 22.07 -11.55 -6.80
N ASP A 63 23.15 -10.80 -6.61
CA ASP A 63 24.02 -10.90 -5.44
C ASP A 63 23.28 -10.52 -4.16
N ARG A 64 22.48 -9.45 -4.18
CA ARG A 64 21.75 -8.97 -3.00
C ARG A 64 20.51 -9.79 -2.65
N LEU A 65 19.81 -10.35 -3.63
CA LEU A 65 18.56 -11.07 -3.36
C LEU A 65 18.77 -12.57 -3.27
N LEU A 66 19.53 -13.14 -4.20
CA LEU A 66 19.56 -14.58 -4.48
C LEU A 66 20.83 -15.27 -3.95
N PHE A 67 21.93 -14.52 -3.82
CA PHE A 67 23.23 -15.05 -3.41
C PHE A 67 23.84 -14.33 -2.19
N ALA A 68 23.03 -13.57 -1.45
CA ALA A 68 23.49 -12.73 -0.34
C ALA A 68 24.09 -13.55 0.81
N ASP A 69 23.57 -14.75 1.04
CA ASP A 69 24.08 -15.66 2.06
C ASP A 69 23.99 -17.14 1.65
N LYS A 70 24.68 -17.99 2.40
CA LYS A 70 24.75 -19.44 2.18
C LYS A 70 23.38 -20.13 2.12
N SER A 71 22.38 -19.62 2.84
CA SER A 71 21.03 -20.19 2.84
C SER A 71 20.29 -19.90 1.54
N THR A 72 20.42 -18.67 1.01
CA THR A 72 19.87 -18.27 -0.28
C THR A 72 20.58 -18.96 -1.44
N SER A 73 21.92 -19.00 -1.44
CA SER A 73 22.70 -19.68 -2.48
C SER A 73 22.37 -21.16 -2.57
N LYS A 74 22.28 -21.86 -1.42
CA LYS A 74 21.89 -23.28 -1.38
C LYS A 74 20.44 -23.51 -1.85
N TYR A 75 19.57 -22.52 -1.69
CA TYR A 75 18.22 -22.61 -2.26
C TYR A 75 18.27 -22.49 -3.78
N MET A 76 19.03 -21.53 -4.30
CA MET A 76 19.21 -21.33 -5.74
C MET A 76 19.86 -22.52 -6.46
N GLU A 77 20.75 -23.27 -5.81
CA GLU A 77 21.33 -24.52 -6.35
C GLU A 77 20.29 -25.58 -6.73
N GLN A 78 19.08 -25.51 -6.14
CA GLN A 78 17.99 -26.46 -6.43
C GLN A 78 17.19 -26.07 -7.68
N ILE A 79 17.39 -24.87 -8.20
CA ILE A 79 16.62 -24.32 -9.32
C ILE A 79 17.35 -24.66 -10.63
N PRO A 80 16.69 -25.33 -11.60
CA PRO A 80 17.29 -25.61 -12.90
C PRO A 80 17.73 -24.32 -13.61
N HIS A 81 18.83 -24.37 -14.36
CA HIS A 81 19.30 -23.23 -15.17
C HIS A 81 18.26 -22.77 -16.21
N GLU A 82 17.33 -23.63 -16.62
CA GLU A 82 16.26 -23.29 -17.55
C GLU A 82 15.23 -22.31 -16.93
N GLU A 83 15.16 -22.25 -15.60
CA GLU A 83 14.26 -21.39 -14.81
C GLU A 83 14.82 -19.98 -14.58
N VAL A 84 15.85 -19.55 -15.34
CA VAL A 84 16.33 -18.15 -15.35
C VAL A 84 15.20 -17.09 -15.46
N PRO A 85 14.06 -17.33 -16.16
CA PRO A 85 12.95 -16.38 -16.19
C PRO A 85 12.41 -15.96 -14.82
N ILE A 86 12.59 -16.73 -13.75
CA ILE A 86 12.13 -16.31 -12.41
C ILE A 86 12.87 -15.05 -11.93
N ILE A 87 14.13 -14.86 -12.35
CA ILE A 87 14.92 -13.67 -11.99
C ILE A 87 14.39 -12.47 -12.75
N TRP A 88 14.18 -12.62 -14.06
CA TRP A 88 13.55 -11.59 -14.89
C TRP A 88 12.17 -11.22 -14.35
N THR A 89 11.39 -12.21 -13.93
CA THR A 89 10.06 -12.01 -13.33
C THR A 89 10.11 -11.06 -12.13
N LEU A 90 11.07 -11.23 -11.21
CA LEU A 90 11.19 -10.32 -10.06
C LEU A 90 11.53 -8.88 -10.49
N MET A 91 12.35 -8.71 -11.53
CA MET A 91 12.66 -7.37 -12.07
C MET A 91 11.45 -6.75 -12.77
N PHE A 92 10.70 -7.55 -13.53
CA PHE A 92 9.44 -7.12 -14.15
C PHE A 92 8.38 -6.75 -13.11
N VAL A 93 8.28 -7.49 -11.99
CA VAL A 93 7.34 -7.15 -10.91
C VAL A 93 7.69 -5.80 -10.28
N GLU A 94 8.97 -5.48 -10.06
CA GLU A 94 9.39 -4.14 -9.62
C GLU A 94 8.96 -3.08 -10.64
N TRP A 95 9.27 -3.30 -11.92
CA TRP A 95 8.90 -2.37 -12.98
C TRP A 95 7.38 -2.17 -13.10
N GLY A 96 6.60 -3.24 -12.93
CA GLY A 96 5.14 -3.19 -12.94
C GLY A 96 4.59 -2.37 -11.78
N LEU A 97 5.14 -2.54 -10.57
CA LEU A 97 4.80 -1.67 -9.43
C LEU A 97 5.14 -0.20 -9.70
N TRP A 98 6.28 0.05 -10.36
CA TRP A 98 6.67 1.39 -10.78
C TRP A 98 5.70 2.01 -11.79
N CYS A 99 5.29 1.25 -12.80
CA CYS A 99 4.33 1.70 -13.80
C CYS A 99 2.96 2.00 -13.19
N GLU A 100 2.46 1.15 -12.29
CA GLU A 100 1.18 1.40 -11.62
C GLU A 100 1.21 2.67 -10.77
N TRP A 101 2.29 2.87 -10.01
CA TRP A 101 2.46 4.10 -9.24
C TRP A 101 2.53 5.36 -10.12
N LEU A 102 3.19 5.27 -11.28
CA LEU A 102 3.21 6.37 -12.24
C LEU A 102 1.84 6.62 -12.87
N LYS A 103 1.09 5.59 -13.22
CA LYS A 103 -0.28 5.72 -13.74
C LYS A 103 -1.21 6.38 -12.73
N ASP A 104 -1.06 6.05 -11.44
CA ASP A 104 -1.79 6.72 -10.35
C ASP A 104 -1.43 8.22 -10.26
N GLN A 105 -0.19 8.60 -10.60
CA GLN A 105 0.24 10.02 -10.65
C GLN A 105 -0.16 10.77 -11.93
N ASP A 106 -0.16 10.09 -13.08
CA ASP A 106 -0.49 10.65 -14.39
C ASP A 106 -2.00 10.69 -14.66
N SER A 107 -2.83 10.09 -13.79
CA SER A 107 -4.27 10.25 -13.87
C SER A 107 -4.64 11.71 -13.54
N ASP A 108 -5.06 12.46 -14.56
CA ASP A 108 -5.52 13.87 -14.53
C ASP A 108 -6.76 14.12 -13.61
N TYR A 109 -7.09 13.17 -12.75
CA TYR A 109 -8.02 13.31 -11.64
C TYR A 109 -7.31 12.83 -10.38
N THR A 110 -6.40 13.67 -9.86
CA THR A 110 -5.68 13.27 -8.66
C THR A 110 -6.72 13.08 -7.55
N LEU A 111 -6.50 12.10 -6.67
CA LEU A 111 -7.29 11.96 -5.45
C LEU A 111 -7.27 13.28 -4.65
N GLY A 112 -6.20 14.07 -4.79
CA GLY A 112 -6.07 15.44 -4.32
C GLY A 112 -7.09 16.41 -4.91
N ASP A 113 -7.40 16.34 -6.20
CA ASP A 113 -8.44 17.16 -6.85
C ASP A 113 -9.84 16.75 -6.39
N TYR A 114 -10.10 15.43 -6.27
CA TYR A 114 -11.36 14.93 -5.70
C TYR A 114 -11.57 15.40 -4.26
N TYR A 115 -10.53 15.40 -3.43
CA TYR A 115 -10.60 15.86 -2.04
C TYR A 115 -10.51 17.38 -1.87
N ALA A 116 -9.89 18.10 -2.81
CA ALA A 116 -9.96 19.56 -2.87
C ALA A 116 -11.40 20.02 -3.05
N ASP A 117 -12.18 19.30 -3.86
CA ASP A 117 -13.61 19.56 -4.06
C ASP A 117 -14.51 18.87 -3.01
N ASN A 118 -13.99 17.88 -2.26
CA ASN A 118 -14.75 17.10 -1.28
C ASN A 118 -13.97 16.87 0.03
N LEU A 119 -13.59 17.95 0.72
CA LEU A 119 -12.77 17.85 1.96
C LEU A 119 -13.37 16.92 3.01
N ASN A 120 -14.70 16.89 3.17
CA ASN A 120 -15.34 15.99 4.14
C ASN A 120 -15.09 14.50 3.81
N ASN A 121 -15.02 14.13 2.53
CA ASN A 121 -14.72 12.76 2.11
C ASN A 121 -13.26 12.41 2.44
N TYR A 122 -12.32 13.36 2.34
CA TYR A 122 -10.92 13.14 2.74
C TYR A 122 -10.81 12.75 4.21
N TYR A 123 -11.45 13.52 5.10
CA TYR A 123 -11.41 13.25 6.52
C TYR A 123 -12.08 11.92 6.88
N GLN A 124 -13.20 11.60 6.22
CA GLN A 124 -13.91 10.34 6.39
C GLN A 124 -13.05 9.13 5.96
N ASP A 125 -12.30 9.26 4.87
CA ASP A 125 -11.53 8.17 4.30
C ASP A 125 -10.14 8.01 4.93
N HIS A 126 -9.54 9.09 5.46
CA HIS A 126 -8.11 9.12 5.86
C HIS A 126 -7.87 9.44 7.33
N MET A 127 -8.77 10.16 7.99
CA MET A 127 -8.54 10.69 9.34
C MET A 127 -9.60 10.24 10.35
N ARG A 128 -10.53 9.40 9.91
CA ARG A 128 -11.73 9.05 10.69
C ARG A 128 -11.38 8.22 11.92
N GLU A 129 -10.35 7.39 11.87
CA GLU A 129 -9.86 6.65 13.03
C GLU A 129 -9.32 7.61 14.10
N GLU A 130 -8.44 8.52 13.72
CA GLU A 130 -7.84 9.54 14.59
C GLU A 130 -8.90 10.50 15.16
N LEU A 131 -9.91 10.85 14.36
CA LEU A 131 -11.06 11.64 14.81
C LEU A 131 -11.90 10.90 15.84
N LEU A 132 -12.15 9.59 15.64
CA LEU A 132 -12.88 8.75 16.61
C LEU A 132 -12.10 8.62 17.92
N GLU A 133 -10.79 8.39 17.86
CA GLU A 133 -9.92 8.34 19.04
C GLU A 133 -9.91 9.68 19.79
N THR A 134 -9.81 10.80 19.06
CA THR A 134 -9.84 12.15 19.63
C THR A 134 -11.21 12.47 20.25
N TYR A 135 -12.30 12.06 19.60
CA TYR A 135 -13.66 12.20 20.13
C TYR A 135 -13.82 11.43 21.45
N LEU A 136 -13.38 10.18 21.50
CA LEU A 136 -13.41 9.35 22.70
C LEU A 136 -12.55 9.94 23.82
N PHE A 137 -11.32 10.38 23.50
CA PHE A 137 -10.46 11.14 24.42
C PHE A 137 -11.20 12.37 24.98
N CYS A 138 -11.88 13.13 24.11
CA CYS A 138 -12.65 14.31 24.47
C CYS A 138 -13.92 14.02 25.32
N LYS A 139 -14.53 12.84 25.23
CA LYS A 139 -15.73 12.49 26.02
C LYS A 139 -15.42 11.68 27.29
N GLN A 140 -14.43 10.79 27.26
CA GLN A 140 -14.20 9.80 28.33
C GLN A 140 -13.23 10.28 29.42
N ILE A 141 -12.30 11.18 29.11
CA ILE A 141 -11.35 11.65 30.14
C ILE A 141 -12.08 12.58 31.13
N PRO A 142 -12.07 12.29 32.44
CA PRO A 142 -12.68 13.18 33.41
C PRO A 142 -11.96 14.53 33.41
N ILE A 143 -12.73 15.62 33.37
CA ILE A 143 -12.18 16.97 33.60
C ILE A 143 -11.65 16.96 35.03
N ARG A 144 -10.33 16.85 35.20
CA ARG A 144 -9.71 16.92 36.52
C ARG A 144 -9.90 18.35 37.04
N PRO A 145 -10.61 18.56 38.16
CA PRO A 145 -10.86 19.91 38.67
C PRO A 145 -9.59 20.58 39.21
N GLN A 146 -8.52 19.81 39.42
CA GLN A 146 -7.37 20.25 40.21
C GLN A 146 -6.11 20.38 39.33
N ARG A 147 -5.90 21.62 38.87
CA ARG A 147 -4.77 22.19 38.07
C ARG A 147 -4.89 21.95 36.55
N THR A 148 -4.79 22.95 35.65
CA THR A 148 -3.97 24.18 35.58
C THR A 148 -4.66 25.30 34.78
N ASN A 149 -4.47 26.55 35.20
CA ASN A 149 -4.85 27.85 34.59
C ASN A 149 -6.28 28.33 34.88
N GLU A 150 -6.39 29.29 35.81
CA GLU A 150 -7.61 30.06 36.11
C GLU A 150 -7.56 31.42 35.40
N ILE A 151 -8.58 31.77 34.63
CA ILE A 151 -8.72 33.10 34.03
C ILE A 151 -9.80 33.86 34.78
N ILE A 152 -9.48 35.07 35.24
CA ILE A 152 -10.45 35.97 35.89
C ILE A 152 -10.93 37.00 34.87
N LEU A 153 -12.15 36.83 34.38
CA LEU A 153 -12.82 37.83 33.56
C LEU A 153 -13.43 38.90 34.46
N THR A 154 -13.12 40.17 34.22
CA THR A 154 -13.72 41.28 34.94
C THR A 154 -14.67 42.02 34.01
N ILE A 155 -15.97 41.89 34.26
CA ILE A 155 -17.02 42.59 33.55
C ILE A 155 -17.17 43.99 34.17
N ASN A 156 -17.33 45.00 33.31
CA ASN A 156 -17.50 46.41 33.70
C ASN A 156 -16.31 46.98 34.50
N LYS A 157 -15.09 46.77 33.96
CA LYS A 157 -13.80 47.13 34.59
C LYS A 157 -13.67 48.60 35.01
N THR A 158 -14.44 49.50 34.38
CA THR A 158 -14.38 50.96 34.56
C THR A 158 -15.18 51.48 35.77
N SER A 159 -16.11 50.70 36.32
CA SER A 159 -16.89 51.09 37.51
C SER A 159 -16.72 50.09 38.65
N LYS A 160 -16.16 50.55 39.78
CA LYS A 160 -15.93 49.69 40.95
C LYS A 160 -17.22 49.18 41.60
N GLU A 161 -18.30 49.96 41.56
CA GLU A 161 -19.60 49.58 42.16
C GLU A 161 -20.35 48.52 41.34
N TYR A 162 -20.16 48.49 40.02
CA TYR A 162 -20.84 47.54 39.12
C TYR A 162 -19.89 46.49 38.52
N SER A 163 -18.64 46.43 38.99
CA SER A 163 -17.65 45.47 38.53
C SER A 163 -17.97 44.07 39.05
N ARG A 164 -18.01 43.08 38.15
CA ARG A 164 -18.20 41.68 38.52
C ARG A 164 -17.03 40.85 38.01
N LYS A 165 -16.43 40.07 38.90
CA LYS A 165 -15.37 39.11 38.56
C LYS A 165 -15.96 37.72 38.38
N LEU A 166 -15.59 37.06 37.29
CA LEU A 166 -15.96 35.69 36.98
C LEU A 166 -14.69 34.89 36.82
N VAL A 167 -14.53 33.87 37.67
CA VAL A 167 -13.36 32.99 37.67
C VAL A 167 -13.67 31.77 36.82
N LEU A 168 -12.90 31.56 35.77
CA LEU A 168 -12.98 30.41 34.88
C LEU A 168 -11.82 29.46 35.18
N PRO A 169 -12.02 28.43 36.01
CA PRO A 169 -10.99 27.42 36.22
C PRO A 169 -10.81 26.56 34.97
N ASN A 170 -9.57 26.15 34.70
CA ASN A 170 -9.22 25.17 33.67
C ASN A 170 -9.57 25.61 32.22
N PHE A 171 -9.44 26.90 31.93
CA PHE A 171 -9.89 27.53 30.68
C PHE A 171 -9.26 26.90 29.43
N GLU A 172 -7.95 26.64 29.45
CA GLU A 172 -7.24 26.05 28.31
C GLU A 172 -7.73 24.64 27.99
N ASN A 173 -7.97 23.82 29.01
CA ASN A 173 -8.58 22.50 28.83
C ASN A 173 -10.02 22.62 28.33
N TRP A 174 -10.81 23.57 28.83
CA TRP A 174 -12.20 23.72 28.40
C TRP A 174 -12.32 24.22 26.96
N VAL A 175 -11.52 25.21 26.57
CA VAL A 175 -11.53 25.81 25.24
C VAL A 175 -10.89 24.89 24.21
N LEU A 176 -9.71 24.31 24.50
CA LEU A 176 -9.04 23.42 23.54
C LEU A 176 -9.84 22.13 23.35
N ARG A 177 -10.32 21.52 24.45
CA ARG A 177 -11.13 20.29 24.36
C ARG A 177 -12.50 20.56 23.76
N GLY A 178 -13.11 21.71 24.05
CA GLY A 178 -14.36 22.13 23.42
C GLY A 178 -14.19 22.35 21.93
N ALA A 179 -13.11 23.00 21.49
CA ALA A 179 -12.80 23.21 20.09
C ALA A 179 -12.49 21.88 19.37
N LEU A 180 -11.67 21.01 19.98
CA LEU A 180 -11.38 19.67 19.44
C LEU A 180 -12.64 18.82 19.36
N LEU A 181 -13.50 18.87 20.38
CA LEU A 181 -14.74 18.11 20.39
C LEU A 181 -15.70 18.61 19.32
N GLN A 182 -15.87 19.92 19.20
CA GLN A 182 -16.70 20.53 18.16
C GLN A 182 -16.17 20.19 16.76
N TYR A 183 -14.84 20.20 16.59
CA TYR A 183 -14.19 19.78 15.36
C TYR A 183 -14.46 18.30 15.04
N CYS A 184 -14.41 17.41 16.05
CA CYS A 184 -14.76 16.00 15.85
C CYS A 184 -16.25 15.85 15.49
N GLU A 185 -17.15 16.52 16.22
CA GLU A 185 -18.60 16.45 15.99
C GLU A 185 -19.01 17.01 14.61
N SER A 186 -18.28 17.98 14.07
CA SER A 186 -18.55 18.50 12.71
C SER A 186 -18.07 17.58 11.58
N HIS A 187 -17.12 16.67 11.85
CA HIS A 187 -16.57 15.76 10.83
C HIS A 187 -17.06 14.31 11.01
N LEU A 188 -17.57 13.94 12.19
CA LEU A 188 -18.17 12.65 12.50
C LEU A 188 -19.70 12.77 12.58
N GLU A 189 -20.32 13.24 11.49
CA GLU A 189 -21.76 13.55 11.45
C GLU A 189 -22.67 12.35 11.80
N ASP A 190 -22.18 11.12 11.64
CA ASP A 190 -22.90 9.87 11.93
C ASP A 190 -22.65 9.30 13.34
N ILE A 191 -21.84 9.99 14.16
CA ILE A 191 -21.51 9.57 15.51
C ILE A 191 -22.17 10.51 16.52
N HIS A 192 -23.11 10.00 17.30
CA HIS A 192 -23.87 10.82 18.25
C HIS A 192 -23.62 10.44 19.71
N SER A 193 -22.86 9.36 19.95
CA SER A 193 -22.62 8.81 21.28
C SER A 193 -21.22 8.20 21.42
N VAL A 194 -20.80 7.99 22.66
CA VAL A 194 -19.52 7.34 22.98
C VAL A 194 -19.55 5.87 22.55
N GLU A 195 -20.71 5.23 22.69
CA GLU A 195 -20.95 3.84 22.33
C GLU A 195 -20.88 3.62 20.82
N GLU A 196 -21.45 4.54 20.02
CA GLU A 196 -21.33 4.51 18.56
C GLU A 196 -19.90 4.76 18.11
N ALA A 197 -19.21 5.72 18.72
CA ALA A 197 -17.81 5.99 18.44
C ALA A 197 -16.93 4.76 18.74
N GLN A 198 -17.13 4.13 19.90
CA GLN A 198 -16.41 2.94 20.29
C GLN A 198 -16.70 1.77 19.33
N LYS A 199 -17.97 1.54 18.99
CA LYS A 199 -18.35 0.49 18.03
C LYS A 199 -17.80 0.76 16.62
N ALA A 200 -17.72 2.01 16.20
CA ALA A 200 -17.12 2.40 14.93
C ALA A 200 -15.62 2.17 14.94
N LEU A 201 -14.92 2.58 16.01
CA LEU A 201 -13.49 2.35 16.19
C LEU A 201 -13.16 0.85 16.28
N ASP A 202 -13.96 0.09 17.00
CA ASP A 202 -13.85 -1.37 17.08
C ASP A 202 -14.00 -2.01 15.69
N LYS A 203 -14.78 -1.43 14.76
CA LYS A 203 -14.84 -1.91 13.37
C LYS A 203 -13.56 -1.58 12.58
N TYR A 204 -12.92 -0.44 12.84
CA TYR A 204 -11.59 -0.14 12.29
C TYR A 204 -10.56 -1.15 12.81
N HIS A 205 -10.59 -1.47 14.09
CA HIS A 205 -9.65 -2.41 14.71
C HIS A 205 -9.98 -3.89 14.45
N ALA A 206 -11.26 -4.23 14.23
CA ALA A 206 -11.72 -5.56 13.85
C ALA A 206 -11.38 -5.92 12.40
N LYS A 207 -11.18 -4.91 11.54
CA LYS A 207 -10.36 -5.06 10.34
C LYS A 207 -8.90 -5.13 10.81
N GLY A 208 -8.52 -6.24 11.44
CA GLY A 208 -7.19 -6.43 12.04
C GLY A 208 -6.10 -5.96 11.08
N ARG A 209 -5.03 -5.35 11.63
CA ARG A 209 -3.88 -4.73 10.92
C ARG A 209 -3.97 -5.02 9.43
N LYS A 210 -4.52 -4.08 8.65
CA LYS A 210 -4.72 -4.25 7.22
C LYS A 210 -3.42 -4.82 6.66
N ALA A 211 -3.43 -6.13 6.37
CA ALA A 211 -2.27 -6.79 5.84
C ALA A 211 -2.00 -6.03 4.55
N ASP A 212 -0.83 -5.42 4.43
CA ASP A 212 -0.50 -4.71 3.21
C ASP A 212 -0.69 -5.70 2.05
N GLU A 213 -1.73 -5.47 1.26
CA GLU A 213 -2.18 -6.40 0.24
C GLU A 213 -1.10 -6.60 -0.81
N ILE A 214 -0.25 -5.58 -1.03
CA ILE A 214 0.91 -5.65 -1.91
C ILE A 214 1.93 -6.61 -1.31
N ILE A 215 2.26 -6.49 0.00
CA ILE A 215 3.17 -7.42 0.68
C ILE A 215 2.65 -8.85 0.58
N ASP A 216 1.36 -9.10 0.79
CA ASP A 216 0.79 -10.45 0.66
C ASP A 216 0.90 -11.00 -0.76
N ARG A 217 0.63 -10.18 -1.79
CA ARG A 217 0.77 -10.57 -3.20
C ARG A 217 2.23 -10.88 -3.54
N ILE A 218 3.18 -10.06 -3.08
CA ILE A 218 4.61 -10.26 -3.31
C ILE A 218 5.11 -11.52 -2.60
N ILE A 219 4.74 -11.73 -1.33
CA ILE A 219 5.09 -12.94 -0.59
C ILE A 219 4.54 -14.17 -1.30
N TYR A 220 3.25 -14.17 -1.65
CA TYR A 220 2.58 -15.32 -2.27
C TYR A 220 3.13 -15.63 -3.66
N GLY A 221 3.26 -14.63 -4.54
CA GLY A 221 3.78 -14.81 -5.89
C GLY A 221 5.23 -15.31 -5.88
N THR A 222 6.09 -14.73 -5.04
CA THR A 222 7.49 -15.15 -4.92
C THR A 222 7.58 -16.56 -4.33
N TYR A 223 6.82 -16.85 -3.27
CA TYR A 223 6.80 -18.17 -2.67
C TYR A 223 6.38 -19.26 -3.65
N THR A 224 5.25 -19.08 -4.35
CA THR A 224 4.72 -20.08 -5.28
C THR A 224 5.62 -20.27 -6.48
N MET A 225 6.15 -19.19 -7.06
CA MET A 225 7.09 -19.25 -8.18
C MET A 225 8.35 -20.06 -7.86
N PHE A 226 9.03 -19.71 -6.76
CA PHE A 226 10.27 -20.38 -6.39
C PHE A 226 10.06 -21.81 -5.91
N LYS A 227 8.91 -22.11 -5.31
CA LYS A 227 8.56 -23.47 -4.91
C LYS A 227 8.31 -24.36 -6.12
N ASP A 228 7.57 -23.87 -7.12
CA ASP A 228 7.33 -24.57 -8.38
C ASP A 228 8.65 -24.80 -9.13
N ALA A 229 9.48 -23.76 -9.27
CA ALA A 229 10.77 -23.84 -9.98
C ALA A 229 11.76 -24.81 -9.31
N ALA A 230 11.88 -24.78 -7.98
CA ALA A 230 12.75 -25.68 -7.22
C ALA A 230 12.14 -27.08 -7.00
N LYS A 231 10.85 -27.28 -7.34
CA LYS A 231 10.04 -28.45 -6.95
C LYS A 231 10.13 -28.73 -5.44
N ASP A 232 10.15 -27.68 -4.62
CA ASP A 232 10.35 -27.80 -3.17
C ASP A 232 9.09 -28.34 -2.48
N THR A 233 9.22 -29.51 -1.88
CA THR A 233 8.13 -30.18 -1.16
C THR A 233 7.91 -29.64 0.25
N ARG A 234 8.87 -28.86 0.79
CA ARG A 234 8.75 -28.26 2.14
C ARG A 234 7.70 -27.16 2.16
N THR A 235 6.95 -27.07 3.25
CA THR A 235 5.93 -26.02 3.42
C THR A 235 6.55 -24.62 3.41
N ALA A 236 7.68 -24.40 4.10
CA ALA A 236 8.45 -23.16 4.05
C ALA A 236 9.92 -23.49 4.31
N SER A 237 10.81 -23.15 3.38
CA SER A 237 12.25 -23.32 3.55
C SER A 237 12.89 -22.01 4.01
N THR A 238 13.90 -22.10 4.86
CA THR A 238 14.60 -20.91 5.39
C THR A 238 15.21 -20.06 4.27
N GLY A 239 15.81 -20.70 3.25
CA GLY A 239 16.39 -20.00 2.11
C GLY A 239 15.34 -19.26 1.28
N LEU A 240 14.19 -19.87 1.01
CA LEU A 240 13.09 -19.19 0.32
C LEU A 240 12.52 -18.02 1.13
N CYS A 241 12.30 -18.22 2.43
CA CYS A 241 11.85 -17.13 3.30
C CYS A 241 12.86 -15.97 3.32
N ARG A 242 14.17 -16.26 3.27
CA ARG A 242 15.20 -15.22 3.17
C ARG A 242 15.18 -14.51 1.82
N ILE A 243 15.03 -15.23 0.71
CA ILE A 243 14.87 -14.60 -0.63
C ILE A 243 13.67 -13.64 -0.63
N ILE A 244 12.54 -14.07 -0.08
CA ILE A 244 11.33 -13.22 0.05
C ILE A 244 11.64 -11.99 0.92
N GLN A 245 12.31 -12.17 2.06
CA GLN A 245 12.71 -11.05 2.91
C GLN A 245 13.59 -10.05 2.17
N ASN A 246 14.66 -10.53 1.50
CA ASN A 246 15.58 -9.70 0.74
C ASN A 246 14.84 -8.92 -0.35
N TYR A 247 13.87 -9.55 -1.01
CA TYR A 247 13.08 -8.90 -2.04
C TYR A 247 12.15 -7.82 -1.48
N LEU A 248 11.52 -8.07 -0.32
CA LEU A 248 10.70 -7.06 0.35
C LEU A 248 11.51 -5.85 0.82
N VAL A 249 12.72 -6.07 1.35
CA VAL A 249 13.66 -4.99 1.70
C VAL A 249 14.05 -4.22 0.44
N TYR A 250 14.41 -4.94 -0.64
CA TYR A 250 14.79 -4.35 -1.91
C TYR A 250 13.70 -3.46 -2.52
N LEU A 251 12.44 -3.88 -2.42
CA LEU A 251 11.29 -3.11 -2.89
C LEU A 251 10.94 -1.93 -1.96
N GLU A 252 11.62 -1.79 -0.81
CA GLU A 252 11.33 -0.83 0.26
C GLU A 252 9.93 -1.01 0.86
N LEU A 253 9.37 -2.22 0.78
CA LEU A 253 8.10 -2.58 1.42
C LEU A 253 8.28 -2.84 2.92
N ILE A 254 9.53 -3.04 3.36
CA ILE A 254 9.92 -3.13 4.77
C ILE A 254 11.21 -2.34 5.02
N ALA A 255 11.35 -1.78 6.21
CA ALA A 255 12.44 -0.85 6.54
C ALA A 255 13.80 -1.53 6.76
N SER A 256 13.83 -2.77 7.25
CA SER A 256 15.06 -3.52 7.47
C SER A 256 14.82 -5.02 7.59
N ASP A 257 15.89 -5.80 7.43
CA ASP A 257 15.98 -7.22 7.73
C ASP A 257 15.78 -7.55 9.23
N SER A 258 15.83 -6.52 10.08
CA SER A 258 15.60 -6.55 11.53
C SER A 258 14.17 -6.18 11.96
N ASP A 259 13.27 -5.90 11.01
CA ASP A 259 11.86 -5.67 11.34
C ASP A 259 11.24 -6.94 11.93
N ALA A 260 11.01 -6.91 13.24
CA ALA A 260 10.48 -8.03 14.00
C ALA A 260 9.09 -8.46 13.51
N ALA A 261 8.36 -7.64 12.74
CA ALA A 261 7.08 -8.01 12.17
C ALA A 261 7.20 -8.96 10.96
N LEU A 262 8.35 -9.02 10.29
CA LEU A 262 8.59 -9.79 9.05
C LEU A 262 9.97 -10.47 9.04
N ASP A 263 10.41 -10.96 10.20
CA ASP A 263 11.50 -11.93 10.28
C ASP A 263 11.16 -13.24 9.55
N ILE A 264 12.16 -14.11 9.34
CA ILE A 264 11.98 -15.40 8.63
C ILE A 264 10.83 -16.24 9.21
N GLN A 265 10.64 -16.23 10.52
CA GLN A 265 9.59 -17.00 11.18
C GLN A 265 8.21 -16.41 10.89
N ASN A 266 8.10 -15.08 10.86
CA ASN A 266 6.88 -14.37 10.51
C ASN A 266 6.53 -14.52 9.03
N ILE A 267 7.51 -14.47 8.12
CA ILE A 267 7.27 -14.79 6.70
C ILE A 267 6.76 -16.22 6.56
N ALA A 268 7.39 -17.19 7.23
CA ALA A 268 6.92 -18.58 7.22
C ALA A 268 5.51 -18.73 7.82
N GLY A 269 5.21 -18.01 8.90
CA GLY A 269 3.88 -17.97 9.52
C GLY A 269 2.82 -17.37 8.59
N ARG A 270 3.16 -16.30 7.87
CA ARG A 270 2.30 -15.61 6.92
C ARG A 270 2.03 -16.48 5.69
N ILE A 271 3.04 -17.16 5.14
CA ILE A 271 2.86 -18.17 4.08
C ILE A 271 1.88 -19.26 4.54
N LYS A 272 2.08 -19.84 5.73
CA LYS A 272 1.16 -20.86 6.28
C LYS A 272 -0.26 -20.33 6.42
N TYR A 273 -0.41 -19.09 6.86
CA TYR A 273 -1.71 -18.44 6.98
C TYR A 273 -2.39 -18.28 5.62
N LEU A 274 -1.70 -17.73 4.62
CA LEU A 274 -2.24 -17.54 3.26
C LEU A 274 -2.69 -18.87 2.65
N LEU A 275 -1.86 -19.91 2.75
CA LEU A 275 -2.19 -21.26 2.29
C LEU A 275 -3.41 -21.85 3.02
N LYS A 276 -3.48 -21.69 4.35
CA LYS A 276 -4.61 -22.18 5.16
C LYS A 276 -5.93 -21.49 4.81
N GLN A 277 -5.88 -20.20 4.46
CA GLN A 277 -7.06 -19.43 4.06
C GLN A 277 -7.53 -19.75 2.64
N GLY A 278 -6.75 -20.52 1.86
CA GLY A 278 -7.03 -20.73 0.43
C GLY A 278 -6.99 -19.43 -0.37
N LYS A 279 -6.32 -18.39 0.15
CA LYS A 279 -6.19 -17.10 -0.50
C LYS A 279 -5.03 -17.18 -1.49
N GLU A 280 -5.30 -16.80 -2.73
CA GLU A 280 -4.27 -16.57 -3.74
C GLU A 280 -4.20 -15.06 -4.01
N PRO A 281 -3.61 -14.27 -3.10
CA PRO A 281 -3.50 -12.84 -3.30
C PRO A 281 -2.65 -12.59 -4.53
N ARG A 282 -3.27 -12.07 -5.58
CA ARG A 282 -2.64 -11.68 -6.83
C ARG A 282 -3.05 -10.25 -7.16
N PHE A 283 -2.23 -9.58 -7.94
CA PHE A 283 -2.63 -8.35 -8.60
C PHE A 283 -3.82 -8.66 -9.52
N SER A 284 -4.78 -7.74 -9.55
CA SER A 284 -5.93 -7.90 -10.43
C SER A 284 -5.44 -7.79 -11.87
N PRO A 285 -5.97 -8.56 -12.83
CA PRO A 285 -5.67 -8.31 -14.24
C PRO A 285 -5.95 -6.83 -14.56
N TYR A 286 -5.09 -6.21 -15.35
CA TYR A 286 -5.26 -4.80 -15.65
C TYR A 286 -6.51 -4.61 -16.51
N LEU A 287 -7.59 -4.11 -15.90
CA LEU A 287 -8.76 -3.64 -16.61
C LEU A 287 -8.49 -2.17 -16.96
N LEU A 288 -8.44 -1.83 -18.25
CA LEU A 288 -8.40 -0.44 -18.72
C LEU A 288 -9.42 0.38 -17.92
N ARG A 289 -8.97 1.38 -17.16
CA ARG A 289 -9.84 2.25 -16.36
C ARG A 289 -9.98 3.62 -17.01
N GLY A 290 -11.15 4.23 -16.84
CA GLY A 290 -11.36 5.65 -17.13
C GLY A 290 -11.23 6.04 -18.60
N GLU A 291 -10.43 7.07 -18.87
CA GLU A 291 -10.31 7.71 -20.17
C GLU A 291 -9.58 6.85 -21.21
N GLU A 292 -8.70 5.94 -20.76
CA GLU A 292 -7.99 4.97 -21.60
C GLU A 292 -8.95 3.93 -22.19
N ALA A 293 -9.86 3.38 -21.38
CA ALA A 293 -10.93 2.52 -21.86
C ALA A 293 -11.84 3.28 -22.85
N ARG A 294 -12.15 4.56 -22.57
CA ARG A 294 -12.96 5.41 -23.47
C ARG A 294 -12.25 5.77 -24.78
N LYS A 295 -10.93 5.96 -24.78
CA LYS A 295 -10.13 6.20 -25.99
C LYS A 295 -9.99 4.93 -26.82
N ALA A 296 -9.71 3.79 -26.19
CA ALA A 296 -9.68 2.49 -26.86
C ALA A 296 -11.02 2.16 -27.52
N LEU A 297 -12.16 2.39 -26.83
CA LEU A 297 -13.51 2.23 -27.38
C LEU A 297 -13.80 3.18 -28.56
N ARG A 298 -13.34 4.44 -28.50
CA ARG A 298 -13.49 5.39 -29.61
C ARG A 298 -12.62 5.06 -30.82
N GLY A 299 -11.44 4.47 -30.60
CA GLY A 299 -10.52 4.03 -31.66
C GLY A 299 -10.95 2.72 -32.33
N SER A 300 -11.60 1.81 -31.60
CA SER A 300 -12.04 0.51 -32.11
C SER A 300 -13.45 0.49 -32.73
N GLY A 301 -14.21 1.59 -32.60
CA GLY A 301 -15.56 1.71 -33.16
C GLY A 301 -16.62 0.89 -32.42
N GLN A 302 -16.32 0.36 -31.23
CA GLN A 302 -17.25 -0.43 -30.41
C GLN A 302 -17.75 0.39 -29.21
N SER A 303 -19.06 0.32 -28.95
CA SER A 303 -19.74 1.23 -28.02
C SER A 303 -19.91 0.67 -26.60
N THR A 304 -19.63 -0.60 -26.35
CA THR A 304 -19.97 -1.25 -25.08
C THR A 304 -18.97 -2.28 -24.61
N PHE A 305 -18.80 -2.37 -23.28
CA PHE A 305 -17.91 -3.32 -22.58
C PHE A 305 -18.25 -4.79 -22.86
N GLU A 306 -19.51 -5.09 -23.20
CA GLU A 306 -19.96 -6.43 -23.60
C GLU A 306 -19.35 -6.90 -24.95
N ASP A 307 -18.91 -5.98 -25.82
CA ASP A 307 -18.31 -6.31 -27.11
C ASP A 307 -16.86 -6.81 -26.98
N MET A 308 -16.17 -6.50 -25.88
CA MET A 308 -14.79 -6.93 -25.60
C MET A 308 -14.68 -8.33 -24.98
N MET A 309 -15.78 -8.88 -24.47
CA MET A 309 -15.80 -10.17 -23.74
C MET A 309 -16.24 -11.37 -24.61
N ARG A 310 -16.42 -11.17 -25.92
CA ARG A 310 -16.66 -12.24 -26.92
C ARG A 310 -15.42 -12.46 -27.76
#